data_AF-A0ABD3A074-F1
#
_entry.id   AF-A0ABD3A074-F1
#
_cell.length_a   1.000
_cell.length_b   1.000
_cell.length_c   1.000
_cell.angle_alpha   90.00
_cell.angle_beta   90.00
_cell.angle_gamma   90.00
#
_symmetry.space_group_name_H-M   'P 1'
#
loop_
_entity.id
_entity.type
_entity.pdbx_description
1 polymer ?
#
loop_
_entity_poly.entity_id
_entity_poly.type
_entity_poly.pdbx_seq_one_letter_code
_entity_poly.pdbx_strand_id
1 'polypeptide(L)'
;MIIMRTNTLPCLQKLTTRQCTKLRQIPAGIENLNDLEELHLYDMPEDFVSVLEKNGGNMHHLVQHIPVIRRYYAQNDGQWVMDFLSGILSVLVH
;
A
#
# COMPACT_ATOMS: atom_id res chain seq x y z
N MET A 1 6.20 15.78 0.79
CA MET A 1 4.84 15.22 0.93
C MET A 1 4.25 15.09 -0.46
N ILE A 2 3.71 13.93 -0.82
CA ILE A 2 3.02 13.72 -2.11
C ILE A 2 1.52 13.94 -1.88
N ILE A 3 0.86 14.67 -2.77
CA ILE A 3 -0.56 15.00 -2.68
C ILE A 3 -1.25 14.59 -3.97
N MET A 4 -2.29 13.76 -3.86
CA MET A 4 -3.19 13.40 -4.94
C MET A 4 -4.43 14.28 -4.86
N ARG A 5 -4.54 15.25 -5.78
CA ARG A 5 -5.71 16.13 -5.85
C ARG A 5 -6.91 15.36 -6.40
N THR A 6 -8.11 15.83 -6.11
CA THR A 6 -9.35 15.32 -6.72
C THR A 6 -9.21 15.21 -8.25
N ASN A 7 -9.73 14.12 -8.82
CA ASN A 7 -9.62 13.76 -10.24
C ASN A 7 -8.18 13.54 -10.77
N THR A 8 -7.21 13.35 -9.88
CA THR A 8 -5.87 12.88 -10.28
C THR A 8 -5.92 11.38 -10.52
N LEU A 9 -5.34 10.91 -11.64
CA LEU A 9 -5.23 9.48 -11.97
C LEU A 9 -6.58 8.72 -11.85
N PRO A 10 -7.66 9.21 -12.48
CA PRO A 10 -9.03 8.79 -12.20
C PRO A 10 -9.32 7.31 -12.52
N CYS A 11 -8.48 6.66 -13.32
CA CYS A 11 -8.64 5.26 -13.73
C CYS A 11 -7.46 4.38 -13.26
N LEU A 12 -6.68 4.83 -12.26
CA LEU A 12 -5.52 4.07 -11.81
C LEU A 12 -5.97 2.86 -10.99
N GLN A 13 -5.79 1.67 -11.55
CA GLN A 13 -6.14 0.41 -10.90
C GLN A 13 -5.02 -0.19 -10.05
N LYS A 14 -3.76 0.18 -10.32
CA LYS A 14 -2.61 -0.39 -9.63
C LYS A 14 -1.56 0.65 -9.32
N LEU A 15 -1.16 0.71 -8.05
CA LEU A 15 -0.06 1.55 -7.58
C LEU A 15 1.04 0.66 -6.99
N THR A 16 2.28 0.87 -7.43
CA THR A 16 3.45 0.17 -6.89
C THR A 16 4.44 1.18 -6.34
N THR A 17 4.90 0.97 -5.12
CA THR A 17 6.02 1.68 -4.52
C THR A 17 7.17 0.71 -4.29
N ARG A 18 8.40 1.14 -4.59
CA ARG A 18 9.59 0.30 -4.47
C ARG A 18 10.74 1.09 -3.86
N GLN A 19 11.27 0.61 -2.72
CA GLN A 19 12.47 1.14 -2.08
C GLN A 19 12.46 2.66 -1.89
N CYS A 20 11.27 3.23 -1.63
CA CYS A 20 11.10 4.66 -1.42
C CYS A 20 11.45 5.04 0.02
N THR A 21 12.73 4.95 0.39
CA THR A 21 13.22 5.11 1.77
C THR A 21 12.97 6.49 2.39
N LYS A 22 12.74 7.51 1.56
CA LYS A 22 12.39 8.88 2.00
C LYS A 22 10.88 9.12 2.10
N LEU A 23 10.06 8.20 1.60
CA LEU A 23 8.60 8.30 1.68
C LEU A 23 8.16 7.77 3.04
N ARG A 24 7.87 8.70 3.97
CA ARG A 24 7.50 8.36 5.36
C ARG A 24 6.01 8.14 5.57
N GLN A 25 5.18 8.54 4.62
CA GLN A 25 3.72 8.49 4.71
C GLN A 25 3.14 8.21 3.32
N ILE A 26 1.99 7.55 3.27
CA ILE A 26 1.22 7.34 2.03
C ILE A 26 0.84 8.72 1.43
N PRO A 27 0.73 8.85 0.09
CA PRO A 27 0.26 10.10 -0.51
C PRO A 27 -1.08 10.53 0.05
N ALA A 28 -1.19 11.80 0.48
CA ALA A 28 -2.47 12.34 0.93
C ALA A 28 -3.44 12.40 -0.25
N GLY A 29 -4.70 12.01 -0.06
CA GLY A 29 -5.69 11.95 -1.12
C GLY A 29 -5.69 10.62 -1.89
N ILE A 30 -4.92 9.62 -1.47
CA ILE A 30 -4.99 8.26 -2.04
C ILE A 30 -6.40 7.66 -1.91
N GLU A 31 -7.14 8.05 -0.88
CA GLU A 31 -8.54 7.72 -0.65
C GLU A 31 -9.50 8.24 -1.73
N ASN A 32 -9.05 9.12 -2.61
CA ASN A 32 -9.83 9.61 -3.75
C ASN A 32 -9.63 8.75 -5.02
N LEU A 33 -8.72 7.78 -5.01
CA LEU A 33 -8.48 6.88 -6.14
C LEU A 33 -9.48 5.72 -6.12
N ASN A 34 -10.74 6.03 -6.45
CA ASN A 34 -11.85 5.06 -6.32
C ASN A 34 -11.68 3.78 -7.17
N ASP A 35 -10.92 3.86 -8.26
CA ASP A 35 -10.67 2.72 -9.15
C ASP A 35 -9.42 1.92 -8.74
N LEU A 36 -8.74 2.27 -7.63
CA LEU A 36 -7.50 1.61 -7.20
C LEU A 36 -7.79 0.25 -6.55
N GLU A 37 -7.44 -0.82 -7.27
CA GLU A 37 -7.67 -2.20 -6.87
C GLU A 37 -6.47 -2.81 -6.13
N GLU A 38 -5.25 -2.44 -6.53
CA GLU A 38 -4.01 -3.02 -6.02
C GLU A 38 -3.00 -1.98 -5.54
N LEU A 39 -2.52 -2.14 -4.30
CA LEU A 39 -1.35 -1.44 -3.76
C LEU A 39 -0.22 -2.42 -3.46
N HIS A 40 0.90 -2.28 -4.15
CA HIS A 40 2.08 -3.15 -3.98
C HIS A 40 3.24 -2.37 -3.34
N LEU A 41 3.75 -2.88 -2.22
CA LEU A 41 4.81 -2.28 -1.42
C LEU A 41 6.07 -3.15 -1.48
N TYR A 42 7.05 -2.80 -2.32
CA TYR A 42 8.31 -3.55 -2.46
C TYR A 42 9.43 -2.91 -1.64
N ASP A 43 10.01 -3.66 -0.70
CA ASP A 43 11.11 -3.22 0.18
C ASP A 43 10.86 -1.79 0.74
N MET A 44 9.61 -1.53 1.14
CA MET A 44 9.25 -0.26 1.76
C MET A 44 9.67 -0.23 3.23
N PRO A 45 10.08 0.92 3.78
CA PRO A 45 10.46 1.02 5.19
C PRO A 45 9.35 0.54 6.14
N GLU A 46 9.72 -0.15 7.22
CA GLU A 46 8.75 -0.68 8.19
C GLU A 46 7.88 0.43 8.80
N ASP A 47 8.46 1.60 9.09
CA ASP A 47 7.74 2.76 9.61
C ASP A 47 6.67 3.29 8.63
N PHE A 48 6.84 3.04 7.33
CA PHE A 48 5.82 3.35 6.32
C PHE A 48 4.73 2.27 6.27
N VAL A 49 5.12 1.00 6.44
CA VAL A 49 4.21 -0.15 6.34
C VAL A 49 3.30 -0.24 7.57
N SER A 50 3.89 -0.15 8.77
CA SER A 50 3.19 -0.27 10.06
C SER A 50 2.03 0.72 10.23
N VAL A 51 2.18 1.95 9.74
CA VAL A 51 1.10 2.95 9.82
C VAL A 51 -0.12 2.61 8.95
N LEU A 52 0.01 1.68 8.01
CA LEU A 52 -1.07 1.21 7.12
C LEU A 52 -1.76 -0.07 7.61
N GLU A 53 -1.21 -0.74 8.63
CA GLU A 53 -1.76 -1.99 9.15
C GLU A 53 -3.17 -1.82 9.72
N LYS A 54 -4.03 -2.82 9.52
CA LYS A 54 -5.42 -2.76 9.99
C LYS A 54 -5.52 -2.68 11.51
N ASN A 55 -4.62 -3.38 12.20
CA ASN A 55 -4.64 -3.52 13.65
C ASN A 55 -3.61 -2.59 14.31
N GLY A 56 -3.85 -1.28 14.25
CA GLY A 56 -3.04 -0.28 14.95
C GLY A 56 -2.37 0.77 14.06
N GLY A 57 -2.45 0.62 12.73
CA GLY A 57 -1.98 1.63 11.79
C GLY A 57 -2.90 2.86 11.79
N ASN A 58 -2.36 4.01 12.20
CA ASN A 58 -3.11 5.27 12.28
C ASN A 58 -3.57 5.82 10.92
N MET A 59 -3.03 5.29 9.81
CA MET A 59 -3.36 5.68 8.44
C MET A 59 -4.15 4.61 7.68
N HIS A 60 -4.55 3.51 8.33
CA HIS A 60 -5.28 2.43 7.66
C HIS A 60 -6.56 2.91 6.94
N HIS A 61 -7.29 3.87 7.53
CA HIS A 61 -8.50 4.45 6.96
C HIS A 61 -8.32 5.06 5.57
N LEU A 62 -7.09 5.44 5.18
CA LEU A 62 -6.79 5.98 3.86
C LEU A 62 -6.71 4.90 2.78
N VAL A 63 -6.38 3.67 3.15
CA VAL A 63 -6.16 2.55 2.21
C VAL A 63 -7.23 1.47 2.30
N GLN A 64 -8.21 1.61 3.20
CA GLN A 64 -9.28 0.61 3.42
C GLN A 64 -10.17 0.36 2.19
N HIS A 65 -10.19 1.28 1.23
CA HIS A 65 -10.94 1.15 -0.02
C HIS A 65 -10.22 0.26 -1.05
N ILE A 66 -8.93 -0.02 -0.86
CA ILE A 66 -8.10 -0.80 -1.77
C ILE A 66 -8.28 -2.30 -1.43
N PRO A 67 -8.87 -3.11 -2.33
CA PRO A 67 -9.15 -4.52 -2.07
C PRO A 67 -7.90 -5.36 -1.81
N VAL A 68 -6.79 -5.06 -2.49
CA VAL A 68 -5.58 -5.88 -2.45
C VAL A 68 -4.37 -5.03 -2.08
N ILE A 69 -3.78 -5.31 -0.92
CA ILE A 69 -2.52 -4.69 -0.49
C ILE A 69 -1.49 -5.80 -0.23
N ARG A 70 -0.42 -5.79 -1.02
CA ARG A 70 0.65 -6.79 -0.96
C ARG A 70 1.96 -6.12 -0.59
N ARG A 71 2.65 -6.70 0.37
CA ARG A 71 4.02 -6.33 0.75
C ARG A 71 4.98 -7.37 0.20
N TYR A 72 6.11 -6.90 -0.28
CA TYR A 72 7.18 -7.72 -0.82
C TYR A 72 8.50 -7.32 -0.18
N TYR A 73 9.31 -8.29 0.22
CA TYR A 73 10.65 -8.04 0.73
C TYR A 73 11.66 -9.06 0.19
N ALA A 74 12.88 -8.59 -0.03
CA ALA A 74 13.99 -9.44 -0.42
C ALA A 74 14.52 -10.24 0.78
N GLN A 75 14.65 -11.56 0.61
CA GLN A 75 15.40 -12.43 1.51
C GLN A 75 16.89 -12.39 1.21
N ASN A 76 17.70 -12.87 2.15
CA ASN A 76 19.16 -12.93 2.03
C ASN A 76 19.66 -13.80 0.86
N ASP A 77 18.84 -14.72 0.37
CA ASP A 77 19.13 -15.59 -0.77
C ASP A 77 18.74 -14.97 -2.13
N GLY A 78 18.26 -13.72 -2.13
CA GLY A 78 17.81 -13.00 -3.32
C GLY A 78 16.37 -13.31 -3.75
N GLN A 79 15.64 -14.17 -3.03
CA GLN A 79 14.23 -14.43 -3.30
C GLN A 79 13.34 -13.32 -2.74
N TRP A 80 12.21 -13.08 -3.40
CA TRP A 80 11.18 -12.18 -2.91
C TRP A 80 10.08 -12.97 -2.21
N VAL A 81 9.75 -12.57 -0.99
CA VAL A 81 8.58 -13.07 -0.26
C VAL A 81 7.47 -12.07 -0.39
N MET A 82 6.24 -12.57 -0.51
CA MET A 82 5.03 -11.79 -0.46
C MET A 82 4.26 -12.13 0.82
N ASP A 83 3.83 -11.09 1.52
CA ASP A 83 2.81 -11.19 2.55
C ASP A 83 1.75 -10.10 2.40
N PHE A 84 0.67 -10.26 3.17
CA PHE A 84 -0.38 -9.26 3.28
C PHE A 84 -0.14 -8.41 4.52
N LEU A 85 -0.55 -7.15 4.48
CA LEU A 85 -0.57 -6.34 5.70
C LEU A 85 -1.43 -7.03 6.76
N SER A 86 -0.96 -7.02 8.01
CA SER A 86 -1.64 -7.70 9.09
C SER A 86 -3.11 -7.24 9.21
N GLY A 87 -4.02 -8.21 9.33
CA GLY A 87 -5.47 -7.97 9.39
C GLY A 87 -6.14 -7.67 8.05
N ILE A 88 -5.39 -7.42 6.97
CA ILE A 88 -5.91 -7.36 5.60
C ILE A 88 -5.88 -8.79 5.04
N LEU A 89 -6.88 -9.59 5.41
CA LEU A 89 -7.14 -10.83 4.68
C LEU A 89 -7.63 -10.42 3.30
N SER A 90 -6.94 -10.87 2.24
CA SER A 90 -7.52 -10.88 0.91
C SER A 90 -8.84 -11.63 1.04
N VAL A 91 -9.96 -10.93 0.91
CA VAL A 91 -11.21 -11.61 0.59
C VAL A 91 -10.90 -12.37 -0.67
N LEU A 92 -11.05 -13.70 -0.60
CA LEU A 92 -10.71 -14.67 -1.64
C LEU A 92 -11.03 -14.09 -3.03
N VAL A 93 -9.98 -13.80 -3.80
CA VAL A 93 -10.13 -13.65 -5.24
C VAL A 93 -10.44 -15.06 -5.73
N HIS A 94 -11.67 -15.25 -6.23
CA HIS A 94 -12.11 -16.47 -6.90
C HIS A 94 -11.36 -16.64 -8.22
#